data_AF-A0AAI8CJF2-F1
#
_entry.id   AF-A0AAI8CJF2-F1
#
_cell.length_a   1.000
_cell.length_b   1.000
_cell.length_c   1.000
_cell.angle_alpha   90.00
_cell.angle_beta   90.00
_cell.angle_gamma   90.00
#
_symmetry.space_group_name_H-M   'P 1'
#
loop_
_entity.id
_entity.type
_entity.pdbx_description
1 polymer ?
#
loop_
_entity_poly.entity_id
_entity_poly.type
_entity_poly.pdbx_seq_one_letter_code
_entity_poly.pdbx_strand_id
1 'polypeptide(L)'
;MKKLFNPFEEKPKPIENFLMDWKTIYPKSYCKNEVDPYTKTRIILMNEIEAEASMFSHQFHRHCTDNNVRCDLAMMRRIEQMQQKQINWLKPIDETPLETTIGYEHVLENLQL
;
A
#
# COMPACT_ATOMS: atom_id res chain seq x y z
N MET A 1 -30.73 2.10 6.32
CA MET A 1 -30.03 1.89 5.04
C MET A 1 -28.58 2.34 5.21
N LYS A 2 -27.59 1.48 4.96
CA LYS A 2 -26.18 1.91 4.90
C LYS A 2 -26.04 2.84 3.70
N LYS A 3 -25.44 4.02 3.91
CA LYS A 3 -25.13 4.96 2.84
C LYS A 3 -24.24 4.22 1.82
N LEU A 4 -24.63 4.22 0.55
CA LEU A 4 -23.80 3.70 -0.54
C LEU A 4 -22.52 4.54 -0.60
N PHE A 5 -21.34 3.90 -0.62
CA PHE A 5 -20.06 4.61 -0.61
C PHE A 5 -19.93 5.47 -1.86
N ASN A 6 -19.87 6.80 -1.68
CA ASN A 6 -19.67 7.77 -2.75
C ASN A 6 -18.29 8.43 -2.57
N PRO A 7 -17.29 8.09 -3.40
CA PRO A 7 -15.94 8.63 -3.28
C PRO A 7 -15.85 10.15 -3.30
N PHE A 8 -16.81 10.83 -3.96
CA PHE A 8 -16.81 12.28 -4.10
C PHE A 8 -17.31 13.04 -2.86
N GLU A 9 -17.97 12.34 -1.93
CA GLU A 9 -18.45 12.93 -0.67
C GLU A 9 -17.47 12.75 0.50
N GLU A 10 -16.44 11.92 0.30
CA GLU A 10 -15.47 11.59 1.35
C GLU A 10 -14.45 12.72 1.53
N LYS A 11 -14.25 13.13 2.79
CA LYS A 11 -13.25 14.15 3.14
C LYS A 11 -11.92 13.49 3.49
N PRO A 12 -10.78 14.09 3.11
CA PRO A 12 -9.48 13.58 3.51
C PRO A 12 -9.36 13.63 5.04
N LYS A 13 -8.73 12.61 5.61
CA LYS A 13 -8.32 12.65 7.01
C LYS A 13 -7.13 13.61 7.17
N PRO A 14 -6.95 14.24 8.34
CA PRO A 14 -5.70 14.94 8.65
C PRO A 14 -4.50 13.99 8.52
N ILE A 15 -3.38 14.50 8.00
CA ILE A 15 -2.15 13.73 7.75
C ILE A 15 -1.66 13.00 9.01
N GLU A 16 -1.76 13.64 10.18
CA GLU A 16 -1.37 13.07 11.47
C GLU A 16 -2.13 11.80 11.83
N ASN A 17 -3.38 11.66 11.37
CA ASN A 17 -4.25 10.53 11.66
C ASN A 17 -3.96 9.30 10.78
N PHE A 18 -3.06 9.40 9.81
CA PHE A 18 -2.60 8.25 9.02
C PHE A 18 -1.47 7.48 9.69
N LEU A 19 -0.85 8.06 10.73
CA LEU A 19 0.16 7.35 11.52
C LEU A 19 -0.49 6.21 12.29
N MET A 20 0.04 5.01 12.11
CA MET A 20 -0.47 3.78 12.73
C MET A 20 0.40 3.32 13.90
N ASP A 21 -0.23 2.77 14.92
CA ASP A 21 0.45 2.05 16.00
C ASP A 21 1.02 0.72 15.51
N TRP A 22 2.05 0.22 16.19
CA TRP A 22 2.66 -1.09 15.88
C TRP A 22 1.66 -2.25 15.83
N LYS A 23 0.64 -2.22 16.69
CA LYS A 23 -0.45 -3.22 16.69
C LYS A 23 -1.32 -3.14 15.44
N THR A 24 -1.51 -1.95 14.88
CA THR A 24 -2.34 -1.71 13.69
C THR A 24 -1.57 -2.02 12.41
N ILE A 25 -0.26 -1.76 12.39
CA ILE A 25 0.60 -2.05 11.23
C ILE A 25 0.67 -3.56 10.94
N TYR A 26 0.49 -4.42 11.95
CA TYR A 26 0.56 -5.89 11.80
C TYR A 26 -0.85 -6.50 11.65
N PRO A 27 -1.41 -6.59 10.43
CA PRO A 27 -2.73 -7.17 10.22
C PRO A 27 -2.70 -8.70 10.34
N LYS A 28 -3.88 -9.28 10.48
CA LYS A 28 -4.05 -10.73 10.31
C LYS A 28 -3.87 -11.08 8.83
N SER A 29 -2.93 -11.98 8.54
CA SER A 29 -2.69 -12.49 7.19
C SER A 29 -3.92 -13.25 6.65
N TYR A 30 -4.10 -13.25 5.34
CA TYR A 30 -5.19 -13.98 4.68
C TYR A 30 -4.90 -15.49 4.61
N CYS A 31 -5.94 -16.32 4.46
CA CYS A 31 -5.78 -17.75 4.21
C CYS A 31 -5.58 -18.00 2.71
N LYS A 32 -4.42 -18.54 2.31
CA LYS A 32 -4.06 -18.67 0.88
C LYS A 32 -4.98 -19.58 0.06
N ASN A 33 -5.71 -20.50 0.71
CA ASN A 33 -6.61 -21.47 0.08
C ASN A 33 -8.06 -20.96 -0.02
N GLU A 34 -8.42 -19.94 0.76
CA GLU A 34 -9.79 -19.41 0.80
C GLU A 34 -9.91 -18.06 0.08
N VAL A 35 -8.79 -17.36 -0.08
CA VAL A 35 -8.77 -16.02 -0.66
C VAL A 35 -8.96 -16.06 -2.17
N ASP A 36 -9.75 -15.13 -2.69
CA ASP A 36 -9.93 -14.94 -4.12
C ASP A 36 -8.63 -14.45 -4.80
N PRO A 37 -8.26 -14.96 -5.99
CA PRO A 37 -7.05 -14.55 -6.70
C PRO A 37 -6.95 -13.03 -6.92
N TYR A 38 -8.06 -12.32 -7.18
CA TYR A 38 -8.04 -10.86 -7.36
C TYR A 38 -7.73 -10.11 -6.06
N THR A 39 -7.94 -10.73 -4.90
CA THR A 39 -7.49 -10.13 -3.63
C THR A 39 -5.96 -10.16 -3.55
N LYS A 40 -5.33 -11.25 -4.00
CA LYS A 40 -3.86 -11.34 -4.08
C LYS A 40 -3.29 -10.32 -5.06
N THR A 41 -3.89 -10.19 -6.25
CA THR A 41 -3.43 -9.21 -7.25
C THR A 41 -3.56 -7.77 -6.73
N ARG A 42 -4.65 -7.45 -6.03
CA ARG A 42 -4.81 -6.13 -5.37
C ARG A 42 -3.76 -5.89 -4.29
N ILE A 43 -3.44 -6.88 -3.47
CA ILE A 43 -2.40 -6.76 -2.44
C ILE A 43 -1.03 -6.49 -3.07
N ILE A 44 -0.69 -7.24 -4.12
CA ILE A 44 0.58 -7.06 -4.85
C ILE A 44 0.63 -5.66 -5.46
N LEU A 45 -0.39 -5.27 -6.23
CA LEU A 45 -0.47 -3.96 -6.89
C LEU A 45 -0.36 -2.80 -5.89
N MET A 46 -1.10 -2.88 -4.78
CA MET A 46 -1.06 -1.84 -3.76
C MET A 46 0.31 -1.78 -3.08
N ASN A 47 1.00 -2.92 -2.90
CA ASN A 47 2.36 -2.90 -2.36
C ASN A 47 3.34 -2.18 -3.29
N GLU A 48 3.24 -2.44 -4.60
CA GLU A 48 4.09 -1.81 -5.63
C GLU A 48 3.86 -0.30 -5.70
N ILE A 49 2.60 0.15 -5.71
CA ILE A 49 2.24 1.57 -5.73
C ILE A 49 2.86 2.30 -4.52
N GLU A 50 2.72 1.74 -3.32
CA GLU A 50 3.26 2.36 -2.11
C GLU A 50 4.79 2.36 -2.06
N ALA A 51 5.42 1.30 -2.59
CA ALA A 51 6.87 1.23 -2.72
C ALA A 51 7.40 2.29 -3.69
N GLU A 52 6.75 2.45 -4.85
CA GLU A 52 7.09 3.46 -5.84
C GLU A 52 6.85 4.88 -5.30
N ALA A 53 5.72 5.14 -4.63
CA ALA A 53 5.42 6.43 -4.00
C ALA A 53 6.48 6.83 -2.97
N SER A 54 6.92 5.88 -2.12
CA SER A 54 8.00 6.11 -1.15
C SER A 54 9.33 6.43 -1.86
N MET A 55 9.66 5.72 -2.93
CA MET A 55 10.87 5.95 -3.72
C MET A 55 10.83 7.29 -4.46
N PHE A 56 9.72 7.62 -5.12
CA PHE A 56 9.49 8.89 -5.77
C PHE A 56 9.67 10.05 -4.77
N SER A 57 9.01 9.96 -3.61
CA SER A 57 9.11 10.96 -2.54
C SER A 57 10.55 11.12 -2.05
N HIS A 58 11.30 10.01 -1.98
CA HIS A 58 12.72 10.05 -1.66
C HIS A 58 13.54 10.78 -2.71
N GLN A 59 13.31 10.50 -4.00
CA GLN A 59 14.01 11.20 -5.08
C GLN A 59 13.68 12.68 -5.10
N PHE A 60 12.40 13.03 -5.01
CA PHE A 60 11.95 14.40 -5.03
C PHE A 60 12.53 15.22 -3.86
N HIS A 61 12.61 14.64 -2.67
CA HIS A 61 13.25 15.28 -1.52
C HIS A 61 14.73 15.65 -1.76
N ARG A 62 15.48 14.91 -2.59
CA ARG A 62 16.90 15.21 -2.90
C ARG A 62 17.06 16.35 -3.91
N HIS A 63 16.04 16.59 -4.73
CA HIS A 63 16.03 17.62 -5.77
C HIS A 63 15.24 18.87 -5.38
N CYS A 64 14.58 18.86 -4.21
CA CYS A 64 13.86 20.00 -3.67
C CYS A 64 14.79 20.90 -2.83
N THR A 65 14.77 22.20 -3.12
CA THR A 65 15.53 23.20 -2.35
C THR A 65 14.75 23.76 -1.16
N ASP A 66 13.41 23.70 -1.18
CA ASP A 66 12.55 24.20 -0.12
C ASP A 66 12.50 23.21 1.06
N ASN A 67 12.85 23.69 2.25
CA ASN A 67 12.87 22.88 3.46
C ASN A 67 11.48 22.52 3.99
N ASN A 68 10.48 23.39 3.80
CA ASN A 68 9.12 23.11 4.28
C ASN A 68 8.52 21.93 3.50
N VAL A 69 8.66 21.97 2.18
CA VAL A 69 8.25 20.86 1.30
C VAL A 69 9.01 19.58 1.64
N ARG A 70 10.30 19.66 1.98
CA ARG A 70 11.08 18.50 2.40
C ARG A 70 10.55 17.86 3.70
N CYS A 71 10.12 18.67 4.67
CA CYS A 71 9.49 18.18 5.89
C CYS A 71 8.19 17.45 5.58
N ASP A 72 7.32 18.03 4.75
CA ASP A 72 6.05 17.41 4.36
C ASP A 72 6.26 16.09 3.61
N LEU A 73 7.22 16.05 2.68
CA LEU A 73 7.60 14.83 1.95
C LEU A 73 8.15 13.75 2.88
N ALA A 74 8.90 14.13 3.91
CA ALA A 74 9.41 13.17 4.89
C ALA A 74 8.28 12.53 5.68
N MET A 75 7.26 13.31 6.05
CA MET A 75 6.07 12.83 6.74
C MET A 75 5.22 11.92 5.84
N MET A 76 4.93 12.36 4.61
CA MET A 76 4.19 11.57 3.62
C MET A 76 4.89 10.23 3.35
N ARG A 77 6.20 10.25 3.08
CA ARG A 77 6.98 9.02 2.87
C ARG A 77 6.94 8.07 4.06
N ARG A 78 6.87 8.59 5.31
CA ARG A 78 6.74 7.75 6.49
C ARG A 78 5.39 7.02 6.50
N ILE A 79 4.32 7.70 6.12
CA ILE A 79 2.97 7.16 6.00
C ILE A 79 2.92 6.07 4.92
N GLU A 80 3.45 6.31 3.71
CA GLU A 80 3.51 5.31 2.64
C GLU A 80 4.31 4.06 3.05
N GLN A 81 5.44 4.25 3.76
CA GLN A 81 6.21 3.11 4.29
C GLN A 81 5.44 2.27 5.30
N MET A 82 4.50 2.87 6.04
CA MET A 82 3.67 2.15 7.01
C MET A 82 2.54 1.40 6.30
N GLN A 83 1.90 2.02 5.29
CA GLN A 83 0.93 1.37 4.41
C GLN A 83 1.55 0.18 3.67
N GLN A 84 2.71 0.38 3.05
CA GLN A 84 3.45 -0.67 2.34
C GLN A 84 3.72 -1.87 3.26
N LYS A 85 4.17 -1.65 4.49
CA LYS A 85 4.41 -2.73 5.47
C LYS A 85 3.13 -3.45 5.86
N GLN A 86 2.07 -2.70 6.12
CA GLN A 86 0.77 -3.26 6.47
C GLN A 86 0.25 -4.17 5.35
N ILE A 87 0.29 -3.69 4.10
CA ILE A 87 -0.13 -4.46 2.92
C ILE A 87 0.77 -5.69 2.74
N ASN A 88 2.10 -5.53 2.85
CA ASN A 88 3.05 -6.62 2.70
C ASN A 88 2.82 -7.74 3.73
N TRP A 89 2.45 -7.39 4.96
CA TRP A 89 2.21 -8.34 6.05
C TRP A 89 0.85 -9.04 6.00
N LEU A 90 -0.04 -8.67 5.06
CA LEU A 90 -1.22 -9.48 4.76
C LEU A 90 -0.84 -10.83 4.14
N LYS A 91 0.31 -10.91 3.48
CA LYS A 91 0.82 -12.13 2.87
C LYS A 91 1.16 -13.17 3.95
N PRO A 92 0.62 -14.39 3.86
CA PRO A 92 0.88 -15.41 4.87
C PRO A 92 2.25 -16.06 4.66
N ILE A 93 2.81 -16.60 5.75
CA ILE A 93 4.17 -17.16 5.77
C ILE A 93 4.34 -18.45 4.95
N ASP A 94 3.24 -19.17 4.71
CA ASP A 94 3.19 -20.43 3.99
C ASP A 94 2.99 -20.27 2.47
N GLU A 95 2.98 -19.03 1.97
CA GLU A 95 2.97 -18.74 0.54
C GLU A 95 4.39 -18.83 -0.04
N THR A 96 4.54 -19.72 -1.01
CA THR A 96 5.81 -20.04 -1.66
C THR A 96 6.25 -18.94 -2.64
N PRO A 97 7.55 -18.88 -2.97
CA PRO A 97 8.04 -17.97 -4.01
C PRO A 97 7.34 -18.20 -5.36
N LEU A 98 7.03 -19.46 -5.71
CA LEU A 98 6.35 -19.77 -6.98
C LEU A 98 4.92 -19.22 -7.02
N GLU A 99 4.14 -19.41 -5.95
CA GLU A 99 2.78 -18.83 -5.84
C GLU A 99 2.84 -17.30 -5.95
N THR A 100 3.89 -16.68 -5.42
CA THR A 100 4.10 -15.24 -5.50
C THR A 100 4.37 -14.78 -6.94
N THR A 101 5.27 -15.48 -7.66
CA THR A 101 5.59 -15.17 -9.06
C THR A 101 4.35 -15.29 -9.95
N ILE A 102 3.54 -16.33 -9.75
CA ILE A 102 2.26 -16.50 -10.45
C ILE A 102 1.31 -15.33 -10.13
N GLY A 103 1.31 -14.83 -8.88
CA GLY A 103 0.57 -13.63 -8.51
C GLY A 103 1.00 -12.39 -9.29
N TYR A 104 2.31 -12.17 -9.45
CA TYR A 104 2.85 -11.07 -10.27
C TYR A 104 2.46 -11.20 -11.75
N GLU A 105 2.52 -12.40 -12.32
CA GLU A 105 2.09 -12.65 -13.70
C GLU A 105 0.61 -12.28 -13.91
N HIS A 106 -0.27 -12.67 -12.99
CA HIS A 106 -1.67 -12.27 -13.04
C HIS A 106 -1.88 -10.75 -12.92
N VAL A 107 -1.07 -10.05 -12.12
CA VAL A 107 -1.13 -8.58 -12.05
C VAL A 107 -0.81 -7.95 -13.40
N LEU A 108 0.23 -8.45 -14.08
CA LEU A 108 0.64 -7.94 -15.40
C LEU A 108 -0.48 -8.12 -16.44
N GLU A 109 -1.12 -9.28 -16.48
CA GLU A 109 -2.25 -9.52 -17.40
C GLU A 109 -3.42 -8.58 -17.10
N ASN A 110 -3.77 -8.37 -15.83
CA ASN A 110 -4.88 -7.49 -15.45
C ASN A 110 -4.61 -6.00 -15.73
N LEU A 111 -3.35 -5.58 -15.77
CA LEU A 111 -2.98 -4.20 -16.13
C LEU A 111 -2.90 -3.97 -17.64
N GLN A 112 -2.72 -5.02 -18.43
CA GLN A 112 -2.67 -4.93 -19.88
C GLN A 112 -4.11 -4.82 -20.42
N LEU A 113 -4.53 -3.58 -20.71
CA LEU A 113 -5.68 -3.29 -21.58
C LEU A 113 -5.34 -3.57 -23.04
#